data_AF-A0A6J7T2N5-F1
#
_entry.id   AF-A0A6J7T2N5-F1
#
_cell.length_a   1.000
_cell.length_b   1.000
_cell.length_c   1.000
_cell.angle_alpha   90.00
_cell.angle_beta   90.00
_cell.angle_gamma   90.00
#
_symmetry.space_group_name_H-M   'P 1'
#
loop_
_entity.id
_entity.type
_entity.pdbx_description
1 polymer ?
#
loop_
_entity_poly.entity_id
_entity_poly.type
_entity_poly.pdbx_seq_one_letter_code
_entity_poly.pdbx_strand_id
1 'polypeptide(L)' 'MARVQEVAGADVAPTSHPLPLKNVFRPDVIRPSLTPEEALSGAPASEEQRFRVPQILGEE' A
#
# COMPACT_ATOMS: atom_id res chain seq x y z
N MET A 1 -13.28 23.66 -12.08
CA MET A 1 -11.93 23.17 -12.43
C MET A 1 -11.11 24.11 -13.32
N ALA A 2 -11.63 25.27 -13.78
CA ALA A 2 -10.88 26.15 -14.70
C ALA A 2 -9.72 26.94 -14.06
N ARG A 3 -9.89 27.51 -12.86
CA ARG A 3 -8.91 28.44 -12.25
C ARG A 3 -7.54 27.84 -11.94
N VAL A 4 -7.45 26.54 -11.68
CA VAL A 4 -6.18 25.88 -11.37
C VAL A 4 -5.28 25.81 -12.61
N GLN A 5 -5.87 25.76 -13.80
CA GLN A 5 -5.13 25.73 -15.07
C GLN A 5 -4.53 27.08 -15.46
N GLU A 6 -4.98 28.18 -14.84
CA GLU A 6 -4.42 29.53 -15.08
C GLU A 6 -3.02 29.68 -14.46
N VAL A 7 -2.66 28.82 -13.50
CA VAL A 7 -1.41 28.92 -12.72
C VAL A 7 -0.52 27.67 -12.81
N ALA A 8 -1.08 26.49 -13.06
CA ALA A 8 -0.34 25.24 -13.19
C ALA A 8 0.09 24.99 -14.67
N GLY A 9 0.94 25.87 -15.19
CA GLY A 9 1.48 25.79 -16.55
C GLY A 9 2.50 24.66 -16.74
N ALA A 10 2.93 24.45 -18.00
CA ALA A 10 3.89 23.40 -18.37
C ALA A 10 5.29 23.59 -17.74
N ASP A 11 5.59 24.81 -17.30
CA ASP A 11 6.82 25.22 -16.62
C ASP A 11 6.77 24.94 -15.10
N VAL A 12 5.59 24.64 -14.54
CA VAL A 12 5.43 24.27 -13.14
C VAL A 12 5.62 22.76 -13.01
N ALA A 13 6.77 22.36 -12.48
CA ALA A 13 7.01 20.96 -12.18
C ALA A 13 5.97 20.41 -11.17
N PRO A 14 5.37 19.24 -11.42
CA PRO A 14 4.38 18.67 -10.52
C PRO A 14 5.03 18.33 -9.17
N THR A 15 4.38 18.72 -8.09
CA THR A 15 4.82 18.38 -6.73
C THR A 15 4.20 17.05 -6.32
N SER A 16 4.97 15.96 -6.39
CA SER A 16 4.50 14.64 -5.93
C SER A 16 4.53 14.50 -4.41
N HIS A 17 5.48 15.17 -3.74
CA HIS A 17 5.64 15.14 -2.29
C HIS A 17 5.90 16.57 -1.78
N PRO A 18 5.28 16.98 -0.66
CA PRO A 18 5.47 18.32 -0.10
C PRO A 18 6.83 18.49 0.61
N LEU A 19 7.51 17.38 0.92
CA LEU A 19 8.82 17.37 1.54
C LEU A 19 9.89 16.96 0.51
N PRO A 20 11.10 17.54 0.58
CA PRO A 20 12.22 17.17 -0.27
C PRO A 20 12.81 15.83 0.19
N LEU A 21 12.11 14.74 -0.10
CA LEU A 21 12.54 13.38 0.22
C LEU A 21 13.75 12.99 -0.63
N LYS A 22 14.69 12.31 -0.01
CA LYS A 22 15.83 11.64 -0.65
C LYS A 22 15.69 10.14 -0.44
N ASN A 23 16.60 9.33 -0.99
CA ASN A 23 16.55 7.88 -0.84
C ASN A 23 16.55 7.49 0.66
N VAL A 24 15.38 7.07 1.17
CA VAL A 24 15.21 6.59 2.54
C VAL A 24 15.32 5.07 2.53
N PHE A 25 16.40 4.55 3.11
CA PHE A 25 16.62 3.11 3.23
C PHE A 25 16.32 2.61 4.63
N ARG A 26 15.83 1.38 4.72
CA ARG A 26 15.75 0.62 5.96
C ARG A 26 16.98 -0.27 6.08
N PRO A 27 17.62 -0.39 7.26
CA PRO A 27 18.66 -1.39 7.47
C PRO A 27 18.11 -2.82 7.30
N ASP A 28 18.96 -3.73 6.86
CA ASP A 28 18.63 -5.14 6.68
C ASP A 28 18.81 -5.91 8.00
N VAL A 29 17.84 -5.76 8.90
CA VAL A 29 17.85 -6.38 10.23
C VAL A 29 16.53 -7.10 10.45
N ILE A 30 16.61 -8.36 10.87
CA ILE A 30 15.46 -9.18 11.23
C ILE A 30 14.73 -8.54 12.41
N ARG A 31 13.40 -8.45 12.32
CA ARG A 31 12.53 -8.02 13.41
C ARG A 31 11.45 -9.08 13.64
N PRO A 32 10.94 -9.24 14.88
CA PRO A 32 9.81 -10.13 15.14
C PRO A 32 8.63 -9.79 14.24
N SER A 33 8.02 -10.82 13.64
CA SER A 33 6.76 -10.70 12.93
C SER A 33 5.58 -10.64 13.90
N LEU A 34 4.43 -10.22 13.41
CA LEU A 34 3.16 -10.42 14.12
C LEU A 34 2.91 -11.90 14.37
N THR A 35 2.22 -12.20 15.47
CA THR A 35 1.65 -13.53 15.69
C THR A 35 0.57 -13.82 14.65
N PRO A 36 0.24 -15.10 14.38
CA PRO A 36 -0.85 -15.46 13.48
C PRO A 36 -2.20 -14.84 13.88
N GLU A 37 -2.47 -14.75 15.19
CA GLU A 37 -3.69 -14.13 15.72
C GLU A 37 -3.75 -12.63 15.40
N GLU A 38 -2.67 -11.88 15.65
CA GLU A 38 -2.58 -10.46 15.32
C GLU A 38 -2.68 -10.20 13.81
N ALA A 39 -2.07 -11.07 12.99
CA ALA A 39 -2.12 -10.94 11.54
C ALA A 39 -3.52 -11.21 10.96
N LEU A 40 -4.32 -12.05 11.63
CA LEU A 40 -5.67 -12.46 11.19
C LEU A 40 -6.80 -11.71 11.90
N SER A 41 -6.50 -10.77 12.81
CA SER A 41 -7.51 -10.11 13.64
C SER A 41 -8.58 -9.34 12.86
N GLY A 42 -8.26 -8.93 11.63
CA GLY A 42 -9.18 -8.27 10.69
C GLY A 42 -9.61 -9.12 9.49
N ALA A 43 -9.28 -10.41 9.47
CA ALA A 43 -9.60 -11.29 8.36
C ALA A 43 -11.13 -11.51 8.27
N PRO A 44 -11.79 -11.23 7.13
CA PRO A 44 -13.22 -11.51 6.97
C PRO A 44 -13.55 -13.01 7.10
N ALA A 45 -12.61 -13.87 6.71
CA ALA A 45 -12.66 -15.30 6.91
C ALA A 45 -11.23 -15.85 7.08
N SER A 46 -11.04 -16.72 8.06
CA SER A 46 -9.76 -17.38 8.31
C SER A 46 -9.98 -18.84 8.71
N GLU A 47 -9.06 -19.70 8.30
CA GLU A 47 -9.09 -21.13 8.62
C GLU A 47 -7.65 -21.63 8.76
N GLU A 48 -7.36 -22.45 9.77
CA GLU A 48 -6.04 -23.04 10.00
C GLU A 48 -4.87 -22.02 9.94
N GLN A 49 -5.04 -20.87 10.61
CA GLN A 49 -4.06 -19.77 10.62
C GLN A 49 -3.77 -19.18 9.22
N ARG A 50 -4.75 -19.19 8.32
CA ARG A 50 -4.66 -18.65 6.96
C ARG A 50 -5.87 -17.80 6.61
N PHE A 51 -5.72 -16.86 5.68
CA PHE A 51 -6.85 -16.18 5.07
C PHE A 51 -7.61 -17.15 4.17
N ARG A 52 -8.93 -17.23 4.34
CA ARG A 52 -9.78 -18.06 3.49
C ARG A 52 -10.31 -17.23 2.32
N VAL A 53 -10.09 -17.69 1.09
CA VAL A 53 -10.57 -17.04 -0.13
C VAL A 53 -11.36 -18.03 -0.99
N PRO A 54 -12.36 -17.58 -1.76
CA PRO A 54 -12.98 -18.41 -2.79
C PRO A 54 -11.92 -18.84 -3.80
N GLN A 55 -11.91 -20.13 -4.15
CA GLN A 55 -11.08 -20.60 -5.25
C GLN A 55 -11.69 -20.13 -6.57
N ILE A 56 -10.93 -19.43 -7.39
CA ILE A 56 -11.32 -19.16 -8.78
C ILE A 56 -10.90 -20.39 -9.59
N LEU A 57 -11.81 -21.35 -9.71
CA LEU A 57 -11.71 -22.40 -10.72
C LEU A 57 -12.33 -21.82 -11.99
N GLY A 58 -11.53 -21.68 -13.05
CA GLY A 58 -12.05 -21.32 -14.37
C GLY A 58 -13.12 -22.33 -14.78
N GLU A 59 -14.23 -21.81 -15.31
CA GLU A 59 -15.34 -22.60 -15.82
C GLU A 59 -14.89 -23.49 -16.99
N GLU A 60 -15.54 -24.64 -17.11
CA GLU A 60 -15.94 -25.08 -18.44
C GLU A 60 -17.00 -24.12 -18.98
#